data_AF-A0A0J7B9E3-F1
#
_entry.id   AF-A0A0J7B9E3-F1
#
_cell.length_a   1.000
_cell.length_b   1.000
_cell.length_c   1.000
_cell.angle_alpha   90.00
_cell.angle_beta   90.00
_cell.angle_gamma   90.00
#
_symmetry.space_group_name_H-M   'P 1'
#
loop_
_entity.id
_entity.type
_entity.pdbx_description
1 polymer ?
#
loop_
_entity_poly.entity_id
_entity_poly.type
_entity_poly.pdbx_seq_one_letter_code
_entity_poly.pdbx_strand_id
1 'polypeptide(L)'
;MVNYRGTGPETIVEQVQLIDLENAAYLPKGRCIKGMLPGNDSWRSPEGYFKGELNKPTDIFSFAAVCIYAMLGQVIFGADDDLRKHESQGPYPENDELGSSEACNSA
;
A
#
# COMPACT_ATOMS: atom_id res chain seq x y z
N MET A 1 5.91 -4.07 -14.28
CA MET A 1 5.98 -3.97 -15.75
C MET A 1 4.82 -4.72 -16.35
N VAL A 2 4.13 -4.11 -17.32
CA VAL A 2 2.99 -4.72 -18.01
C VAL A 2 3.31 -4.75 -19.50
N ASN A 3 3.27 -5.93 -20.09
CA ASN A 3 3.25 -6.09 -21.54
C ASN A 3 1.79 -6.21 -21.99
N TYR A 4 1.38 -5.35 -22.93
CA TYR A 4 0.03 -5.31 -23.45
C TYR A 4 0.05 -4.99 -24.94
N ARG A 5 -0.99 -5.44 -25.65
CA ARG A 5 -1.22 -5.11 -27.05
C ARG A 5 -2.62 -4.52 -27.26
N GLY A 6 -2.73 -3.69 -28.30
CA GLY A 6 -3.95 -2.94 -28.60
C GLY A 6 -3.98 -1.61 -27.86
N THR A 7 -4.45 -0.57 -28.55
CA THR A 7 -4.58 0.81 -28.02
C THR A 7 -6.04 1.29 -28.05
N GLY A 8 -6.98 0.35 -28.09
CA GLY A 8 -8.42 0.60 -28.21
C GLY A 8 -9.25 -0.15 -27.17
N PRO A 9 -10.56 -0.33 -27.40
CA PRO A 9 -11.49 -1.00 -26.47
C PRO A 9 -11.06 -2.42 -26.09
N GLU A 10 -10.32 -3.09 -26.98
CA GLU A 10 -9.74 -4.41 -26.77
C GLU A 10 -8.26 -4.31 -26.42
N THR A 11 -7.98 -3.87 -25.20
CA THR A 11 -6.63 -3.97 -24.64
C THR A 11 -6.42 -5.38 -24.09
N ILE A 12 -5.42 -6.10 -24.61
CA ILE A 12 -5.06 -7.44 -24.17
C ILE A 12 -3.78 -7.35 -23.34
N VAL A 13 -3.88 -7.72 -22.06
CA VAL A 13 -2.72 -7.85 -21.18
C VAL A 13 -2.06 -9.20 -21.42
N GLU A 14 -0.82 -9.20 -21.90
CA GLU A 14 -0.07 -10.42 -22.21
C GLU A 14 0.75 -10.89 -21.01
N GLN A 15 1.32 -9.95 -20.25
CA GLN A 15 2.18 -10.27 -19.11
C GLN A 15 2.15 -9.16 -18.07
N VAL A 16 2.18 -9.54 -16.79
CA VAL A 16 2.33 -8.64 -15.65
C VAL A 16 3.47 -9.15 -14.77
N GLN A 17 4.34 -8.23 -14.35
CA GLN A 17 5.46 -8.51 -13.44
C GLN A 17 5.55 -7.43 -12.36
N LEU A 18 5.78 -7.84 -11.11
CA LEU A 18 6.21 -6.93 -10.04
C LEU A 18 7.64 -6.48 -10.33
N ILE A 19 7.93 -5.19 -10.11
CA ILE A 19 9.23 -4.58 -10.49
C ILE A 19 10.01 -3.98 -9.34
N ASP A 20 9.33 -3.60 -8.25
CA ASP A 20 9.97 -3.05 -7.06
C ASP A 20 10.31 -4.19 -6.10
N LEU A 21 11.38 -4.91 -6.41
CA LEU A 21 11.88 -6.01 -5.56
C LEU A 21 12.92 -5.52 -4.55
N GLU A 22 13.50 -4.33 -4.77
CA GLU A 22 14.45 -3.68 -3.88
C GLU A 22 13.81 -3.26 -2.54
N ASN A 23 12.51 -2.96 -2.54
CA ASN A 23 11.76 -2.66 -1.33
C ASN A 23 11.04 -3.89 -0.74
N ALA A 24 11.24 -5.08 -1.32
CA ALA A 24 10.65 -6.30 -0.81
C ALA A 24 11.42 -6.81 0.41
N ALA A 25 10.70 -7.18 1.46
CA ALA A 25 11.26 -7.79 2.65
C ALA A 25 10.81 -9.24 2.80
N TYR A 26 11.77 -10.16 2.94
CA TYR A 26 11.45 -11.52 3.33
C TYR A 26 11.08 -11.59 4.82
N LEU A 27 9.84 -11.99 5.11
CA LEU A 27 9.35 -12.18 6.47
C LEU A 27 9.22 -13.67 6.82
N PRO A 28 10.01 -14.18 7.79
CA PRO A 28 9.80 -15.50 8.35
C PRO A 28 8.38 -15.65 8.93
N LYS A 29 7.90 -16.89 9.04
CA LYS A 29 6.58 -17.17 9.64
C LYS A 29 6.50 -16.58 11.06
N GLY A 30 5.38 -15.91 11.37
CA GLY A 30 5.15 -15.27 12.68
C GLY A 30 5.89 -13.95 12.89
N ARG A 31 6.51 -13.38 11.86
CA ARG A 31 7.19 -12.07 11.93
C ARG A 31 6.43 -11.01 11.14
N CYS A 32 6.63 -9.77 11.55
CA CYS A 32 6.17 -8.58 10.85
C CYS A 32 7.21 -7.45 10.91
N ILE A 33 6.97 -6.44 10.09
CA ILE A 33 7.65 -5.15 10.13
C ILE A 33 6.77 -4.21 10.95
N LYS A 34 7.37 -3.40 11.81
CA LYS A 34 6.65 -2.44 12.65
C LYS A 34 7.42 -1.13 12.72
N GLY A 35 6.73 -0.01 12.94
CA GLY A 35 7.37 1.30 13.08
C GLY A 35 7.90 1.90 11.77
N MET A 36 7.66 1.24 10.63
CA MET A 36 8.03 1.75 9.30
C MET A 36 6.78 2.23 8.56
N LEU A 37 6.93 3.23 7.69
CA LEU A 37 5.90 3.67 6.74
C LEU A 37 6.27 3.26 5.30
N PRO A 38 6.26 1.95 4.97
CA PRO A 38 6.62 1.50 3.63
C PRO A 38 5.46 1.71 2.64
N GLY A 39 5.80 1.61 1.35
CA GLY A 39 4.84 1.67 0.26
C GLY A 39 4.39 3.09 -0.07
N ASN A 40 3.55 3.21 -1.09
CA ASN A 40 2.97 4.47 -1.53
C ASN A 40 1.65 4.74 -0.81
N ASP A 41 1.43 6.00 -0.41
CA ASP A 41 0.28 6.42 0.40
C ASP A 41 -1.06 5.98 -0.20
N SER A 42 -1.25 6.15 -1.51
CA SER A 42 -2.51 5.84 -2.19
C SER A 42 -2.92 4.36 -2.15
N TRP A 43 -1.98 3.47 -1.85
CA TRP A 43 -2.19 2.01 -1.81
C TRP A 43 -1.93 1.42 -0.42
N ARG A 44 -1.59 2.26 0.56
CA ARG A 44 -1.19 1.80 1.89
C ARG A 44 -2.41 1.29 2.65
N SER A 45 -2.25 0.16 3.34
CA SER A 45 -3.29 -0.39 4.20
C SER A 45 -3.47 0.45 5.48
N PRO A 46 -4.62 0.31 6.17
CA PRO A 46 -4.85 1.02 7.42
C PRO A 46 -3.76 0.77 8.46
N GLU A 47 -3.34 -0.48 8.67
CA GLU A 47 -2.25 -0.80 9.60
C GLU A 47 -0.90 -0.19 9.17
N GLY A 48 -0.67 -0.03 7.87
CA GLY A 48 0.46 0.71 7.32
C GLY A 48 0.48 2.17 7.74
N TYR A 49 -0.67 2.86 7.69
CA TYR A 49 -0.77 4.27 8.09
C TYR A 49 -0.48 4.49 9.57
N PHE A 50 -0.78 3.52 10.43
CA PHE A 50 -0.53 3.59 11.86
C PHE A 50 0.83 3.01 12.27
N LYS A 51 1.75 2.78 11.33
CA LYS A 51 3.05 2.12 11.59
C LYS A 51 2.90 0.79 12.34
N GLY A 52 1.78 0.10 12.10
CA GLY A 52 1.38 -1.14 12.77
C GLY A 52 2.18 -2.35 12.31
N GLU A 53 1.65 -3.54 12.60
CA GLU A 53 2.27 -4.82 12.23
C GLU A 53 2.02 -5.13 10.75
N LEU A 54 3.04 -4.95 9.92
CA LEU A 54 2.98 -5.18 8.48
C LEU A 54 3.42 -6.60 8.14
N ASN A 55 2.55 -7.29 7.42
CA ASN A 55 2.68 -8.69 7.03
C ASN A 55 1.91 -8.91 5.71
N LYS A 56 1.74 -10.18 5.30
CA LYS A 56 1.09 -10.54 4.01
C LYS A 56 -0.30 -9.88 3.81
N PRO A 57 -1.16 -9.74 4.83
CA PRO A 57 -2.40 -8.96 4.72
C PRO A 57 -2.24 -7.54 4.16
N THR A 58 -1.15 -6.86 4.49
CA THR A 58 -0.86 -5.51 3.98
C THR A 58 -0.71 -5.51 2.46
N ASP A 59 0.05 -6.48 1.91
CA ASP A 59 0.19 -6.64 0.45
C ASP A 59 -1.14 -7.00 -0.23
N ILE A 60 -1.97 -7.83 0.43
CA ILE A 60 -3.30 -8.23 -0.08
C ILE A 60 -4.23 -7.01 -0.17
N PHE A 61 -4.20 -6.14 0.84
CA PHE A 61 -4.98 -4.90 0.82
C PHE A 61 -4.55 -4.00 -0.34
N SER A 62 -3.24 -3.74 -0.48
CA SER A 62 -2.70 -2.91 -1.56
C SER A 62 -3.05 -3.48 -2.95
N PHE A 63 -2.97 -4.80 -3.12
CA PHE A 63 -3.35 -5.46 -4.37
C PHE A 63 -4.84 -5.27 -4.69
N ALA A 64 -5.73 -5.41 -3.70
CA ALA A 64 -7.16 -5.17 -3.89
C ALA A 64 -7.47 -3.72 -4.30
N ALA A 65 -6.79 -2.73 -3.69
CA ALA A 65 -6.93 -1.33 -4.07
C ALA A 65 -6.51 -1.07 -5.53
N VAL A 66 -5.41 -1.70 -5.98
CA VAL A 66 -4.96 -1.63 -7.38
C VAL A 66 -5.96 -2.29 -8.33
N CYS A 67 -6.58 -3.42 -7.95
CA CYS A 67 -7.64 -4.04 -8.75
C CYS A 67 -8.85 -3.11 -8.94
N ILE A 68 -9.29 -2.44 -7.87
CA ILE A 68 -10.40 -1.47 -7.96
C ILE A 68 -10.00 -0.30 -8.87
N TYR A 69 -8.79 0.23 -8.72
CA TYR A 69 -8.26 1.26 -9.61
C TYR A 69 -8.25 0.81 -11.07
N ALA A 70 -7.81 -0.41 -11.37
CA ALA A 70 -7.79 -0.93 -12.74
C ALA A 70 -9.19 -1.01 -13.36
N MET A 71 -10.22 -1.27 -12.55
CA MET A 71 -11.61 -1.33 -13.01
C MET A 71 -12.26 0.04 -13.17
N LEU A 72 -11.93 1.00 -12.30
CA LEU A 72 -12.62 2.31 -12.23
C LEU A 72 -11.81 3.46 -12.86
N GLY A 73 -10.51 3.30 -13.04
CA GLY A 73 -9.58 4.37 -13.43
C GLY A 73 -9.36 5.44 -12.35
N GLN A 74 -9.83 5.21 -11.12
CA GLN A 74 -9.79 6.18 -10.02
C GLN A 74 -9.07 5.63 -8.80
N VAL A 75 -8.15 6.42 -8.24
CA VAL A 75 -7.48 6.11 -6.96
C VAL A 75 -8.48 6.33 -5.82
N ILE A 76 -8.93 5.25 -5.19
CA ILE A 76 -10.07 5.28 -4.25
C ILE A 76 -9.72 5.79 -2.84
N PHE A 77 -8.45 5.75 -2.45
CA PHE A 77 -7.95 6.27 -1.17
C PHE A 77 -7.00 7.46 -1.36
N GLY A 78 -7.08 8.12 -2.53
CA GLY A 78 -6.29 9.31 -2.81
C GLY A 78 -6.78 10.51 -2.01
N ALA A 79 -5.96 11.55 -1.93
CA ALA A 79 -6.33 12.81 -1.30
C ALA A 79 -7.55 13.42 -2.00
N ASP A 80 -8.63 13.62 -1.25
CA ASP A 80 -9.84 14.29 -1.72
C ASP A 80 -9.97 15.70 -1.13
N ASP A 81 -11.09 16.37 -1.38
CA ASP A 81 -11.35 17.71 -0.81
C ASP A 81 -11.48 17.65 0.72
N ASP A 82 -11.94 16.53 1.29
CA ASP A 82 -12.15 16.41 2.72
C ASP A 82 -10.83 16.22 3.47
N LEU A 83 -9.90 15.44 2.91
CA LEU A 83 -8.52 15.36 3.43
C LEU A 83 -7.84 16.73 3.40
N ARG A 84 -7.93 17.46 2.28
CA ARG A 84 -7.34 18.80 2.14
C ARG A 84 -7.91 19.81 3.14
N LYS A 85 -9.24 19.75 3.39
CA LYS A 85 -9.87 20.55 4.45
C LYS A 85 -9.31 20.19 5.82
N HIS A 86 -9.15 18.91 6.12
CA HIS A 86 -8.62 18.46 7.40
C HIS A 86 -7.14 18.87 7.60
N GLU A 87 -6.31 18.75 6.56
CA GLU A 87 -4.91 19.23 6.58
C GLU A 87 -4.83 20.75 6.81
N SER A 88 -5.74 21.52 6.20
CA SER A 88 -5.79 22.98 6.41
C SER A 88 -6.16 23.40 7.83
N GLN A 89 -6.71 22.48 8.64
CA GLN A 89 -7.07 22.70 10.05
C GLN A 89 -5.93 22.38 11.03
N GLY A 90 -4.80 21.85 10.54
CA GLY A 90 -3.59 21.56 11.32
C GLY A 90 -3.50 20.13 11.89
N PRO A 91 -2.29 19.63 12.23
CA PRO A 91 -2.08 18.24 12.62
C PRO A 91 -2.46 17.94 14.08
N TYR A 92 -2.82 16.68 14.35
CA TYR A 92 -2.75 16.07 15.69
C TYR A 92 -1.27 15.72 16.02
N PRO A 93 -0.86 15.65 17.31
CA PRO A 93 0.56 15.48 17.67
C PRO A 93 1.17 14.18 17.13
N GLU A 94 2.38 14.28 16.56
CA GLU A 94 3.15 13.20 15.92
C GLU A 94 3.78 12.22 16.91
N ASN A 95 3.85 10.94 16.54
CA ASN A 95 4.66 9.91 17.20
C ASN A 95 5.80 9.46 16.26
N ASP A 96 7.02 9.85 16.63
CA ASP A 96 8.29 9.41 16.04
C ASP A 96 8.83 8.18 16.76
N GLU A 97 8.82 7.02 16.12
CA GLU A 97 9.73 5.92 16.44
C GLU A 97 10.17 5.21 15.16
N LEU A 98 11.49 5.01 15.02
CA LEU A 98 12.13 4.26 13.93
C LEU A 98 11.85 2.76 14.07
N GLY A 99 11.40 2.15 12.97
CA GLY A 99 11.01 0.74 12.92
C GLY A 99 12.12 -0.26 13.20
N SER A 100 11.76 -1.32 13.92
CA SER A 100 12.55 -2.54 14.15
C SER A 100 11.67 -3.77 13.88
N SER A 101 12.27 -4.91 13.50
CA SER A 101 11.51 -6.14 13.24
C SER A 101 11.20 -6.88 14.54
N GLU A 102 9.91 -7.05 14.86
CA GLU A 102 9.44 -7.72 16.08
C GLU A 102 8.67 -9.02 15.77
N ALA A 103 8.30 -9.76 16.83
CA ALA A 103 7.40 -10.90 16.73
C ALA A 103 5.96 -10.39 16.55
N CYS A 104 5.20 -11.02 15.66
CA CYS A 104 3.79 -10.66 15.47
C CYS A 104 2.92 -11.37 16.50
N ASN A 105 1.97 -10.67 17.11
CA ASN A 105 0.97 -11.32 17.94
C ASN A 105 0.08 -12.17 17.01
N SER A 106 0.06 -13.48 17.23
CA SER A 106 -0.78 -14.39 16.46
C SER A 106 -2.25 -14.04 16.68
N ALA A 107 -2.91 -13.52 15.64
CA ALA A 107 -4.36 -13.49 15.55
C ALA A 107 -4.92 -14.90 15.29
#